data_AF-A0A3B9FWQ9-F1
#
_entry.id   AF-A0A3B9FWQ9-F1
#
_cell.length_a   1.000
_cell.length_b   1.000
_cell.length_c   1.000
_cell.angle_alpha   90.00
_cell.angle_beta   90.00
_cell.angle_gamma   90.00
#
_symmetry.space_group_name_H-M   'P 1'
#
loop_
_entity.id
_entity.type
_entity.pdbx_description
1 polymer ?
#
loop_
_entity_poly.entity_id
_entity_poly.type
_entity_poly.pdbx_seq_one_letter_code
_entity_poly.pdbx_strand_id
1 'polypeptide(L)'
;MIKGKFIELVQEMIHADPTVETVVHDDVIGTFLGPVINYLLYKQYYIDLKDGETLIGLNGAFAYPFEAEPDYDETRKKWYIDMPYAPIVLTKDRGILYLGPSVAEENEYIPTSQTNQPILSTHYMSLTNRVFYRREGMKRIWFLNMDETNKCKVLGRIVVNADDLGEDDYLPIPSGLEMEAMGMLRDFLLGKRQLPEDNRVNDSDKS
;
A
#
# COMPACT_ATOMS: atom_id res chain seq x y z
N MET A 1 13.19 6.64 5.90
CA MET A 1 13.31 7.44 7.15
C MET A 1 12.43 6.81 8.22
N ILE A 2 12.84 6.80 9.50
CA ILE A 2 12.01 6.27 10.61
C ILE A 2 10.86 7.25 10.91
N LYS A 3 9.66 6.74 11.22
CA LYS A 3 8.44 7.54 11.47
C LYS A 3 8.61 8.57 12.59
N GLY A 4 9.12 8.15 13.76
CA GLY A 4 9.40 9.07 14.86
C GLY A 4 10.34 10.21 14.46
N LYS A 5 11.43 9.89 13.74
CA LYS A 5 12.38 10.91 13.30
C LYS A 5 11.78 11.89 12.29
N PHE A 6 10.88 11.42 11.44
CA PHE A 6 10.16 12.28 10.49
C PHE A 6 9.26 13.27 11.24
N ILE A 7 8.56 12.82 12.28
CA ILE A 7 7.69 13.68 13.12
C ILE A 7 8.50 14.78 13.79
N GLU A 8 9.64 14.42 14.40
CA GLU A 8 10.57 15.39 15.02
C GLU A 8 11.01 16.48 14.03
N LEU A 9 11.41 16.08 12.81
CA LEU A 9 11.89 17.02 11.79
C LEU A 9 10.78 17.98 11.32
N VAL A 10 9.54 17.50 11.22
CA VAL A 10 8.39 18.35 10.86
C VAL A 10 8.10 19.35 11.98
N GLN A 11 8.18 18.93 13.23
CA GLN A 11 8.02 19.81 14.38
C GLN A 11 9.11 20.88 14.42
N GLU A 12 10.37 20.50 14.24
CA GLU A 12 11.49 21.44 14.14
C GLU A 12 11.27 22.46 13.02
N MET A 13 10.78 22.01 11.86
CA MET A 13 10.48 22.88 10.72
C MET A 13 9.34 23.87 11.00
N ILE A 14 8.32 23.46 11.76
CA ILE A 14 7.22 24.36 12.20
C ILE A 14 7.75 25.38 13.20
N HIS A 15 8.50 24.95 14.22
CA HIS A 15 9.03 25.83 15.26
C HIS A 15 10.11 26.80 14.75
N ALA A 16 10.83 26.44 13.68
CA ALA A 16 11.80 27.31 13.05
C ALA A 16 11.17 28.44 12.20
N ASP A 17 9.87 28.35 11.88
CA ASP A 17 9.18 29.40 11.12
C ASP A 17 8.71 30.53 12.06
N PRO A 18 9.33 31.73 12.00
CA PRO A 18 8.98 32.83 12.89
C PRO A 18 7.56 33.38 12.64
N THR A 19 6.90 32.98 11.56
CA THR A 19 5.52 33.37 11.23
C THR A 19 4.47 32.47 11.86
N VAL A 20 4.88 31.39 12.52
CA VAL A 20 3.98 30.42 13.16
C VAL A 20 3.98 30.64 14.66
N GLU A 21 2.85 31.11 15.19
CA GLU A 21 2.64 31.27 16.65
C GLU A 21 2.06 30.00 17.29
N THR A 22 1.69 28.99 16.48
CA THR A 22 1.01 27.78 16.94
C THR A 22 2.02 26.70 17.31
N VAL A 23 1.88 26.14 18.52
CA VAL A 23 2.58 24.91 18.92
C VAL A 23 1.81 23.72 18.36
N VAL A 24 2.50 22.87 17.60
CA VAL A 24 1.94 21.61 17.10
C VAL A 24 2.61 20.45 17.83
N HIS A 25 1.78 19.63 18.46
CA HIS A 25 2.23 18.45 19.22
C HIS A 25 2.44 17.24 18.30
N ASP A 26 3.32 16.34 18.72
CA ASP A 26 3.75 15.17 17.94
C ASP A 26 2.59 14.22 17.61
N ASP A 27 1.62 14.10 18.52
CA ASP A 27 0.39 13.32 18.33
C ASP A 27 -0.47 13.87 17.19
N VAL A 28 -0.55 15.20 17.06
CA VAL A 28 -1.24 15.86 15.96
C VAL A 28 -0.50 15.61 14.64
N ILE A 29 0.82 15.74 14.63
CA ILE A 29 1.64 15.46 13.43
C ILE A 29 1.47 14.00 13.01
N GLY A 30 1.55 13.07 13.97
CA GLY A 30 1.37 11.63 13.75
C GLY A 30 0.00 11.28 13.18
N THR A 31 -1.06 11.99 13.60
CA THR A 31 -2.42 11.81 13.09
C THR A 31 -2.55 12.13 11.59
N PHE A 32 -1.81 13.13 11.10
CA PHE A 32 -1.90 13.57 9.70
C PHE A 32 -0.81 13.00 8.80
N LEU A 33 0.22 12.39 9.39
CA LEU A 33 1.32 11.79 8.65
C LEU A 33 0.83 10.71 7.68
N GLY A 34 0.09 9.72 8.16
CA GLY A 34 -0.35 8.61 7.33
C GLY A 34 -1.17 9.06 6.11
N PRO A 35 -2.18 9.94 6.24
CA PRO A 35 -2.89 10.53 5.11
C PRO A 35 -1.98 11.23 4.08
N VAL A 36 -0.99 12.02 4.52
CA VAL A 36 -0.06 12.73 3.61
C VAL A 36 0.82 11.75 2.84
N ILE A 37 1.37 10.75 3.53
CA ILE A 37 2.25 9.75 2.92
C ILE A 37 1.45 8.89 1.94
N ASN A 38 0.26 8.43 2.34
CA ASN A 38 -0.63 7.68 1.46
C ASN A 38 -1.06 8.49 0.23
N TYR A 39 -1.31 9.79 0.38
CA TYR A 39 -1.62 10.68 -0.73
C TYR A 39 -0.45 10.80 -1.72
N LEU A 40 0.78 10.95 -1.21
CA LEU A 40 1.99 10.95 -2.05
C LEU A 40 2.16 9.66 -2.84
N LEU A 41 1.99 8.51 -2.17
CA LEU A 41 2.05 7.19 -2.80
C LEU A 41 1.01 7.07 -3.92
N TYR A 42 -0.22 7.52 -3.65
CA TYR A 42 -1.29 7.54 -4.63
C TYR A 42 -0.96 8.47 -5.82
N LYS A 43 -0.51 9.69 -5.53
CA LYS A 43 -0.13 10.68 -6.56
C LYS A 43 0.95 10.12 -7.48
N GLN A 44 2.02 9.54 -6.93
CA GLN A 44 3.09 8.93 -7.74
C GLN A 44 2.56 7.80 -8.62
N TYR A 45 1.76 6.88 -8.06
CA TYR A 45 1.16 5.78 -8.82
C TYR A 45 0.34 6.27 -10.02
N TYR A 46 -0.43 7.36 -9.88
CA TYR A 46 -1.23 7.91 -10.98
C TYR A 46 -0.42 8.75 -11.98
N ILE A 47 0.69 9.35 -11.56
CA ILE A 47 1.63 10.02 -12.47
C ILE A 47 2.27 8.96 -13.37
N ASP A 48 2.83 7.90 -12.80
CA ASP A 48 3.48 6.81 -13.53
C ASP A 48 2.49 6.12 -14.51
N LEU A 49 1.21 6.06 -14.16
CA LEU A 49 0.13 5.57 -15.03
C LEU A 49 -0.13 6.46 -16.26
N LYS A 50 -0.03 7.78 -16.12
CA LYS A 50 -0.35 8.75 -17.20
C LYS A 50 0.75 8.81 -18.27
N ASP A 51 1.99 8.50 -17.90
CA ASP A 51 3.14 8.54 -18.81
C ASP A 51 3.19 7.35 -19.79
N GLY A 52 2.17 6.47 -19.77
CA GLY A 52 1.92 5.51 -20.85
C GLY A 52 2.83 4.29 -20.86
N GLU A 53 3.62 4.05 -19.81
CA GLU A 53 4.40 2.83 -19.69
C GLU A 53 3.48 1.62 -19.48
N THR A 54 3.48 0.72 -20.46
CA THR A 54 2.56 -0.41 -20.64
C THR A 54 2.66 -1.48 -19.54
N LEU A 55 3.59 -1.33 -18.60
CA LEU A 55 3.77 -2.17 -17.43
C LEU A 55 4.07 -1.26 -16.23
N ILE A 56 3.01 -0.80 -15.56
CA ILE A 56 3.11 -0.03 -14.32
C ILE A 56 3.72 -0.94 -13.24
N GLY A 57 5.05 -0.93 -13.13
CA GLY A 57 5.74 -1.39 -11.94
C GLY A 57 5.69 -0.24 -10.93
N LEU A 58 4.92 -0.39 -9.86
CA LEU A 58 5.14 0.44 -8.66
C LEU A 58 6.63 0.33 -8.32
N ASN A 59 7.33 1.46 -8.18
CA ASN A 59 8.76 1.47 -7.84
C ASN A 59 9.01 0.50 -6.67
N GLY A 60 9.96 -0.42 -6.83
CA GLY A 60 10.30 -1.39 -5.79
C GLY A 60 10.67 -0.75 -4.44
N ALA A 61 11.01 0.54 -4.43
CA ALA A 61 11.17 1.33 -3.20
C ALA A 61 9.90 1.41 -2.33
N PHE A 62 8.71 1.19 -2.91
CA PHE A 62 7.44 1.15 -2.19
C PHE A 62 7.14 -0.22 -1.57
N ALA A 63 7.90 -1.25 -1.95
CA ALA A 63 7.64 -2.62 -1.55
C ALA A 63 8.10 -2.87 -0.11
N TYR A 64 7.15 -3.06 0.79
CA TYR A 64 7.41 -3.60 2.11
C TYR A 64 7.30 -5.13 2.06
N PRO A 65 8.42 -5.87 2.23
CA PRO A 65 8.39 -7.33 2.22
C PRO A 65 7.88 -7.86 3.56
N PHE A 66 7.19 -9.00 3.52
CA PHE A 66 6.86 -9.77 4.71
C PHE A 66 6.84 -11.26 4.41
N GLU A 67 7.03 -12.06 5.45
CA GLU A 67 6.81 -13.50 5.41
C GLU A 67 5.68 -13.89 6.37
N ALA A 68 4.84 -14.83 5.96
CA ALA A 68 3.77 -15.36 6.80
C ALA A 68 3.58 -16.86 6.56
N GLU A 69 3.24 -17.61 7.61
CA GLU A 69 2.83 -19.00 7.48
C GLU A 69 1.30 -19.11 7.32
N PRO A 70 0.78 -19.89 6.35
CA PRO A 70 -0.65 -20.07 6.21
C PRO A 70 -1.29 -20.83 7.38
N ASP A 71 -2.38 -20.26 7.90
CA ASP A 71 -3.28 -20.87 8.86
C ASP A 71 -4.49 -21.48 8.17
N TYR A 72 -5.12 -22.49 8.80
CA TYR A 72 -6.32 -23.13 8.28
C TYR A 72 -7.56 -22.70 9.08
N ASP A 73 -8.57 -22.19 8.39
CA ASP A 73 -9.89 -21.94 8.97
C ASP A 73 -10.75 -23.20 8.84
N GLU A 74 -11.00 -23.87 9.97
CA GLU A 74 -11.82 -25.10 10.06
C GLU A 74 -13.30 -24.88 9.66
N THR A 75 -13.82 -23.66 9.85
CA THR A 75 -15.22 -23.34 9.54
C THR A 75 -15.40 -23.16 8.03
N ARG A 76 -14.48 -22.41 7.40
CA ARG A 76 -14.53 -22.10 5.96
C ARG A 76 -13.80 -23.13 5.11
N LYS A 77 -13.05 -24.04 5.74
CA LYS A 77 -12.21 -25.07 5.13
C LYS A 77 -11.21 -24.51 4.12
N LYS A 78 -10.53 -23.44 4.51
CA LYS A 78 -9.63 -22.67 3.63
C LYS A 78 -8.39 -22.21 4.37
N TRP A 79 -7.27 -22.21 3.65
CA TRP A 79 -6.04 -21.59 4.09
C TRP A 79 -6.10 -20.07 3.96
N TYR A 80 -5.47 -19.37 4.90
CA TYR A 80 -5.35 -17.93 4.88
C TYR A 80 -4.05 -17.45 5.52
N ILE A 81 -3.71 -16.20 5.29
CA ILE A 81 -2.76 -15.43 6.11
C ILE A 81 -3.40 -14.11 6.52
N ASP A 82 -2.92 -13.55 7.62
CA ASP A 82 -3.11 -12.15 7.94
C ASP A 82 -1.81 -11.40 7.67
N MET A 83 -1.87 -10.40 6.78
CA MET A 83 -0.74 -9.53 6.50
C MET A 83 -0.38 -8.73 7.75
N PRO A 84 0.91 -8.49 8.04
CA PRO A 84 1.32 -7.71 9.21
C PRO A 84 0.81 -6.27 9.11
N TYR A 85 0.88 -5.71 7.89
CA TYR A 85 0.39 -4.38 7.58
C TYR A 85 -0.69 -4.40 6.50
N ALA A 86 -1.61 -3.45 6.59
CA ALA A 86 -2.62 -3.22 5.57
C ALA A 86 -1.97 -2.55 4.35
N PRO A 87 -2.20 -3.06 3.12
CA PRO A 87 -1.79 -2.36 1.92
C PRO A 87 -2.67 -1.13 1.69
N ILE A 88 -2.11 -0.08 1.09
CA ILE A 88 -2.89 1.05 0.57
C ILE A 88 -3.91 0.55 -0.47
N VAL A 89 -5.10 1.15 -0.45
CA VAL A 89 -6.19 0.75 -1.35
C VAL A 89 -5.97 1.39 -2.73
N LEU A 90 -5.33 0.64 -3.63
CA LEU A 90 -5.23 0.97 -5.05
C LEU A 90 -6.28 0.21 -5.87
N THR A 91 -6.55 0.73 -7.06
CA THR A 91 -7.44 0.05 -8.01
C THR A 91 -6.93 -1.35 -8.34
N LYS A 92 -7.85 -2.32 -8.43
CA LYS A 92 -7.56 -3.73 -8.75
C LYS A 92 -6.58 -4.41 -7.78
N ASP A 93 -6.61 -4.05 -6.50
CA ASP A 93 -5.75 -4.61 -5.44
C ASP A 93 -4.25 -4.45 -5.68
N ARG A 94 -3.83 -3.45 -6.48
CA ARG A 94 -2.42 -3.17 -6.80
C ARG A 94 -1.57 -2.69 -5.62
N GLY A 95 -2.16 -2.58 -4.43
CA GLY A 95 -1.40 -2.42 -3.18
C GLY A 95 -0.65 -3.69 -2.77
N ILE A 96 -0.99 -4.85 -3.35
CA ILE A 96 -0.21 -6.09 -3.26
C ILE A 96 0.62 -6.21 -4.55
N LEU A 97 1.93 -6.06 -4.42
CA LEU A 97 2.87 -6.08 -5.55
C LEU A 97 3.29 -7.50 -5.91
N TYR A 98 3.37 -8.36 -4.90
CA TYR A 98 3.77 -9.75 -5.03
C TYR A 98 3.14 -10.56 -3.91
N LEU A 99 2.68 -11.76 -4.23
CA LEU A 99 2.33 -12.76 -3.24
C LEU A 99 2.64 -14.14 -3.82
N GLY A 100 3.45 -14.94 -3.13
CA GLY A 100 3.85 -16.25 -3.62
C GLY A 100 4.62 -17.06 -2.59
N PRO A 101 5.11 -18.25 -2.98
CA PRO A 101 5.86 -19.13 -2.08
C PRO A 101 7.25 -18.54 -1.85
N SER A 102 7.70 -18.49 -0.59
CA SER A 102 9.00 -17.90 -0.24
C SER A 102 10.20 -18.66 -0.82
N VAL A 103 10.01 -19.93 -1.18
CA VAL A 103 11.06 -20.82 -1.69
C VAL A 103 11.18 -20.83 -3.22
N ALA A 104 10.22 -20.25 -3.94
CA ALA A 104 10.16 -20.28 -5.40
C ALA A 104 9.46 -19.02 -5.93
N GLU A 105 10.14 -17.88 -5.85
CA GLU A 105 9.54 -16.58 -6.12
C GLU A 105 8.91 -16.45 -7.51
N GLU A 106 9.40 -17.21 -8.49
CA GLU A 106 8.88 -17.30 -9.85
C GLU A 106 7.44 -17.86 -9.94
N ASN A 107 6.97 -18.51 -8.88
CA ASN A 107 5.64 -19.12 -8.78
C ASN A 107 4.63 -18.21 -8.06
N GLU A 108 4.55 -16.96 -8.48
CA GLU A 108 3.59 -15.99 -7.95
C GLU A 108 2.15 -16.52 -7.99
N TYR A 109 1.43 -16.30 -6.90
CA TYR A 109 0.02 -16.64 -6.76
C TYR A 109 -0.83 -15.68 -7.58
N ILE A 110 -1.95 -16.20 -8.10
CA ILE A 110 -2.79 -15.43 -9.02
C ILE A 110 -3.87 -14.66 -8.22
N PRO A 111 -3.93 -13.33 -8.28
CA PRO A 111 -5.01 -12.58 -7.64
C PRO A 111 -6.35 -12.90 -8.28
N THR A 112 -7.39 -13.00 -7.45
CA THR A 112 -8.77 -13.14 -7.92
C THR A 112 -9.73 -12.20 -7.20
N SER A 113 -10.72 -11.70 -7.94
CA SER A 113 -11.81 -10.89 -7.39
C SER A 113 -13.00 -11.77 -6.99
N GLN A 114 -13.86 -11.26 -6.10
CA GLN A 114 -15.12 -11.93 -5.78
C GLN A 114 -16.00 -12.15 -7.03
N THR A 115 -15.98 -11.22 -7.99
CA THR A 115 -16.76 -11.31 -9.23
C THR A 115 -16.31 -12.45 -10.14
N ASN A 116 -15.02 -12.80 -10.11
CA ASN A 116 -14.46 -13.85 -10.97
C ASN A 116 -14.55 -15.25 -10.34
N GLN A 117 -14.88 -15.33 -9.05
CA GLN A 117 -14.83 -16.58 -8.30
C GLN A 117 -15.77 -17.68 -8.83
N PRO A 118 -17.04 -17.40 -9.22
CA PRO A 118 -17.93 -18.42 -9.77
C PRO A 118 -17.37 -19.05 -11.06
N ILE A 119 -16.78 -18.22 -11.92
CA ILE A 119 -16.17 -18.64 -13.19
C ILE A 119 -14.92 -19.47 -12.94
N LEU A 120 -14.06 -19.05 -12.01
CA LEU A 120 -12.83 -19.75 -11.68
C LEU A 120 -13.08 -21.09 -10.97
N SER A 121 -14.08 -21.13 -10.09
CA SER A 121 -14.42 -22.34 -9.31
C SER A 121 -14.99 -23.48 -10.16
N THR A 122 -15.64 -23.17 -11.29
CA THR A 122 -16.25 -24.20 -12.16
C THR A 122 -15.32 -24.71 -13.25
N HIS A 123 -14.35 -23.92 -13.71
CA HIS A 123 -13.57 -24.28 -14.91
C HIS A 123 -12.05 -24.23 -14.74
N TYR A 124 -11.50 -23.33 -13.92
CA TYR A 124 -10.05 -23.06 -13.94
C TYR A 124 -9.30 -23.66 -12.77
N MET A 125 -9.89 -23.70 -11.57
CA MET A 125 -9.19 -24.17 -10.37
C MET A 125 -8.74 -25.65 -10.47
N SER A 126 -9.47 -26.49 -11.21
CA SER A 126 -9.12 -27.90 -11.41
C SER A 126 -8.09 -28.13 -12.52
N LEU A 127 -7.80 -27.13 -13.36
CA LEU A 127 -6.92 -27.25 -14.53
C LEU A 127 -5.50 -26.71 -14.30
N THR A 128 -5.24 -26.05 -13.17
CA THR A 128 -3.95 -25.44 -12.87
C THR A 128 -3.50 -25.81 -11.46
N ASN A 129 -2.22 -26.16 -11.31
CA ASN A 129 -1.58 -26.37 -10.00
C ASN A 129 -1.19 -25.05 -9.31
N ARG A 130 -1.61 -23.89 -9.84
CA ARG A 130 -1.35 -22.59 -9.23
C ARG A 130 -2.33 -22.31 -8.10
N VAL A 131 -1.79 -21.69 -7.06
CA VAL A 131 -2.57 -21.10 -5.96
C VAL A 131 -3.12 -19.75 -6.42
N PHE A 132 -4.39 -19.53 -6.13
CA PHE A 132 -5.02 -18.22 -6.30
C PHE A 132 -5.22 -17.59 -4.93
N TYR A 133 -5.29 -16.26 -4.88
CA TYR A 133 -5.54 -15.57 -3.62
C TYR A 133 -6.58 -14.48 -3.77
N ARG A 134 -7.28 -14.20 -2.66
CA ARG A 134 -8.28 -13.14 -2.57
C ARG A 134 -8.14 -12.40 -1.25
N ARG A 135 -8.11 -11.07 -1.31
CA ARG A 135 -8.15 -10.23 -0.12
C ARG A 135 -9.57 -10.13 0.45
N GLU A 136 -9.70 -10.26 1.76
CA GLU A 136 -10.93 -9.99 2.52
C GLU A 136 -10.62 -8.97 3.62
N GLY A 137 -11.37 -7.87 3.63
CA GLY A 137 -11.05 -6.74 4.50
C GLY A 137 -9.69 -6.11 4.14
N MET A 138 -8.97 -5.62 5.15
CA MET A 138 -7.70 -4.91 4.92
C MET A 138 -6.50 -5.84 4.92
N LYS A 139 -6.41 -6.80 5.86
CA LYS A 139 -5.21 -7.61 6.10
C LYS A 139 -5.33 -9.09 5.72
N ARG A 140 -6.52 -9.65 5.59
CA ARG A 140 -6.67 -11.09 5.38
C ARG A 140 -6.57 -11.48 3.91
N ILE A 141 -5.77 -12.49 3.63
CA ILE A 141 -5.69 -13.13 2.31
C ILE A 141 -6.16 -14.57 2.43
N TRP A 142 -7.18 -14.92 1.65
CA TRP A 142 -7.65 -16.28 1.49
C TRP A 142 -6.99 -16.93 0.29
N PHE A 143 -6.50 -18.15 0.46
CA PHE A 143 -5.98 -18.96 -0.64
C PHE A 143 -7.05 -19.87 -1.20
N LEU A 144 -7.00 -20.06 -2.51
CA LEU A 144 -7.76 -21.03 -3.25
C LEU A 144 -6.78 -21.97 -3.93
N ASN A 145 -7.11 -23.27 -3.93
CA ASN A 145 -6.23 -24.33 -4.46
C ASN A 145 -4.92 -24.52 -3.68
N MET A 146 -4.92 -24.16 -2.39
CA MET A 146 -3.86 -24.51 -1.44
C MET A 146 -4.33 -25.69 -0.58
N ASP A 147 -3.44 -26.65 -0.35
CA ASP A 147 -3.61 -27.82 0.50
C ASP A 147 -2.29 -28.16 1.22
N GLU A 148 -2.28 -29.20 2.06
CA GLU A 148 -1.10 -29.59 2.83
C GLU A 148 0.12 -29.96 1.97
N THR A 149 -0.06 -30.33 0.70
CA THR A 149 1.05 -30.75 -0.17
C THR A 149 1.77 -29.58 -0.83
N ASN A 150 1.08 -28.45 -1.00
CA ASN A 150 1.62 -27.24 -1.60
C ASN A 150 1.68 -26.04 -0.63
N LYS A 151 1.25 -26.23 0.63
CA LYS A 151 1.43 -25.28 1.72
C LYS A 151 2.92 -25.02 1.96
N CYS A 152 3.27 -23.75 1.93
CA CYS A 152 4.59 -23.27 2.27
C CYS A 152 4.48 -21.87 2.87
N LYS A 153 5.58 -21.40 3.44
CA LYS A 153 5.68 -20.02 3.89
C LYS A 153 5.48 -19.08 2.68
N VAL A 154 4.69 -18.04 2.89
CA VAL A 154 4.32 -17.06 1.87
C VAL A 154 5.21 -15.84 2.00
N LEU A 155 5.79 -15.43 0.89
CA LEU A 155 6.43 -14.13 0.73
C LEU A 155 5.42 -13.17 0.12
N GLY A 156 5.24 -12.02 0.75
CA GLY A 156 4.45 -10.92 0.21
C GLY A 156 5.27 -9.64 0.08
N ARG A 157 4.93 -8.83 -0.92
CA ARG A 157 5.43 -7.46 -1.06
C ARG A 157 4.24 -6.54 -1.24
N ILE A 158 4.08 -5.57 -0.34
CA ILE A 158 2.93 -4.67 -0.31
C ILE A 158 3.37 -3.22 -0.30
N VAL A 159 2.53 -2.34 -0.84
CA VAL A 159 2.64 -0.91 -0.57
C VAL A 159 1.89 -0.65 0.74
N VAL A 160 2.65 -0.52 1.83
CA VAL A 160 2.10 -0.41 3.18
C VAL A 160 1.35 0.92 3.38
N ASN A 161 0.21 0.85 4.06
CA ASN A 161 -0.48 2.02 4.58
C ASN A 161 0.31 2.59 5.77
N ALA A 162 0.75 3.84 5.66
CA ALA A 162 1.54 4.51 6.69
C ALA A 162 0.82 4.70 8.05
N ASP A 163 -0.52 4.63 8.07
CA ASP A 163 -1.33 4.65 9.30
C ASP A 163 -1.09 3.41 10.18
N ASP A 164 -0.70 2.30 9.57
CA ASP A 164 -0.56 1.00 10.23
C ASP A 164 0.88 0.72 10.70
N LEU A 165 1.79 1.69 10.47
CA LEU A 165 3.19 1.64 10.89
C LEU A 165 3.37 2.18 12.31
N GLY A 166 4.17 1.48 13.11
CA GLY A 166 4.65 1.93 14.41
C GLY A 166 5.66 3.09 14.30
N GLU A 167 5.96 3.73 15.42
CA GLU A 167 6.86 4.90 15.46
C GLU A 167 8.30 4.57 15.05
N ASP A 168 8.75 3.35 15.34
CA ASP A 168 10.08 2.85 14.98
C ASP A 168 10.17 2.31 13.54
N ASP A 169 9.04 2.21 12.84
CA ASP A 169 9.01 1.70 11.49
C ASP A 169 9.50 2.73 10.47
N TYR A 170 10.08 2.22 9.38
CA TYR A 170 10.45 3.04 8.24
C TYR A 170 9.21 3.47 7.46
N LEU A 171 9.07 4.79 7.25
CA LEU A 171 8.05 5.32 6.36
C LEU A 171 8.37 4.95 4.90
N PRO A 172 7.35 4.55 4.11
CA PRO A 172 7.50 4.15 2.71
C PRO A 172 7.60 5.38 1.79
N ILE A 173 8.47 6.34 2.11
CA ILE A 173 8.67 7.56 1.32
C ILE A 173 9.78 7.30 0.29
N PRO A 174 9.56 7.59 -1.00
CA PRO A 174 10.63 7.57 -1.98
C PRO A 174 11.76 8.52 -1.64
N SER A 175 12.97 8.11 -1.99
CA SER A 175 14.12 8.99 -1.95
C SER A 175 13.85 10.24 -2.78
N GLY A 176 14.05 11.41 -2.19
CA GLY A 176 13.84 12.71 -2.81
C GLY A 176 12.46 13.32 -2.57
N LEU A 177 11.48 12.55 -2.06
CA LEU A 177 10.14 13.06 -1.75
C LEU A 177 9.95 13.38 -0.26
N GLU A 178 10.97 13.21 0.57
CA GLU A 178 10.90 13.46 2.01
C GLU A 178 10.60 14.93 2.30
N MET A 179 11.27 15.85 1.60
CA MET A 179 11.01 17.30 1.75
C MET A 179 9.61 17.69 1.28
N GLU A 180 9.10 17.09 0.21
CA GLU A 180 7.73 17.33 -0.27
C GLU A 180 6.71 16.85 0.77
N ALA A 181 6.92 15.65 1.33
CA ALA A 181 6.07 15.08 2.37
C ALA A 181 6.04 15.97 3.63
N MET A 182 7.21 16.41 4.10
CA MET A 182 7.31 17.30 5.26
C MET A 182 6.63 18.65 4.99
N GLY A 183 6.85 19.22 3.80
CA GLY A 183 6.22 20.48 3.37
C GLY A 183 4.70 20.39 3.34
N MET A 184 4.14 19.34 2.72
CA MET A 184 2.70 19.10 2.69
C MET A 184 2.12 18.91 4.09
N LEU A 185 2.80 18.18 4.97
CA LEU A 185 2.33 17.98 6.34
C LEU A 185 2.33 19.30 7.11
N ARG A 186 3.38 20.11 7.00
CA ARG A 186 3.44 21.46 7.58
C ARG A 186 2.32 22.35 7.04
N ASP A 187 2.14 22.43 5.73
CA ASP A 187 1.13 23.31 5.13
C ASP A 187 -0.29 22.89 5.54
N PHE A 188 -0.54 21.57 5.63
CA PHE A 188 -1.79 21.02 6.13
C PHE A 188 -2.05 21.41 7.59
N LEU A 189 -1.05 21.23 8.47
CA LEU A 189 -1.13 21.55 9.89
C LEU A 189 -1.31 23.05 10.16
N LEU A 190 -0.70 23.90 9.34
CA LEU A 190 -0.81 25.35 9.45
C LEU A 190 -2.04 25.93 8.74
N GLY A 191 -2.88 25.09 8.13
CA GLY A 191 -4.05 25.54 7.38
C GLY A 191 -3.69 26.38 6.15
N LYS A 192 -2.44 26.35 5.70
CA LYS A 192 -1.98 26.99 4.46
C LYS A 192 -2.47 26.12 3.30
N ARG A 193 -3.76 26.24 2.98
CA ARG A 193 -4.40 25.53 1.87
C ARG A 193 -3.62 25.75 0.57
N GLN A 194 -3.01 24.70 0.05
CA GLN A 194 -3.19 24.31 -1.34
C GLN A 194 -3.77 22.90 -1.33
N LEU A 195 -5.10 22.79 -1.33
CA LEU A 195 -5.70 21.55 -1.84
C LEU A 195 -5.19 21.41 -3.29
N PRO A 196 -4.76 20.22 -3.72
CA PRO A 196 -4.29 20.02 -5.08
C PRO A 196 -5.33 20.56 -6.06
N GLU A 197 -4.92 21.45 -6.96
CA GLU A 197 -5.75 21.75 -8.12
C GLU A 197 -5.95 20.43 -8.87
N ASP A 198 -7.20 19.99 -8.96
CA ASP A 198 -7.59 18.88 -9.82
C ASP A 198 -7.41 19.37 -11.26
N ASN A 199 -6.18 19.25 -11.78
CA ASN A 199 -5.86 19.51 -13.18
C ASN A 199 -6.42 18.37 -14.06
N ARG A 200 -7.71 18.10 -13.94
CA ARG A 200 -8.51 17.55 -15.03
C ARG A 200 -8.51 18.61 -16.10
N VAL A 201 -7.57 18.47 -17.04
CA VAL A 201 -7.71 19.07 -18.36
C VAL A 201 -9.06 18.59 -18.88
N ASN A 202 -10.03 19.51 -18.91
CA ASN A 202 -11.29 19.31 -19.63
C ASN A 202 -10.91 19.11 -21.09
N ASP A 203 -10.95 17.86 -21.55
CA ASP A 203 -10.77 17.48 -22.94
C ASP A 203 -12.06 17.80 -23.73
N SER A 204 -12.55 19.04 -23.58
CA SER A 204 -13.75 19.55 -24.22
C SER A 204 -13.44 20.74 -25.13
N ASP A 205 -12.36 20.62 -25.91
CA ASP A 205 -12.13 21.46 -27.09
C ASP A 205 -11.39 20.66 -28.16
N LYS A 206 -12.13 19.80 -28.84
CA LYS A 206 -11.90 19.50 -30.26
C LYS A 206 -13.20 19.77 -31.00
N SER A 207 -13.36 21.04 -31.37
CA SER A 207 -14.27 21.47 -32.44
C SER A 207 -13.65 21.15 -33.80
#